data_AF-A0A925AWZ6-F1
#
_entry.id   AF-A0A925AWZ6-F1
#
_cell.length_a   1.000
_cell.length_b   1.000
_cell.length_c   1.000
_cell.angle_alpha   90.00
_cell.angle_beta   90.00
_cell.angle_gamma   90.00
#
_symmetry.space_group_name_H-M   'P 1'
#
loop_
_entity.id
_entity.type
_entity.pdbx_description
1 polymer ?
#
loop_
_entity_poly.entity_id
_entity_poly.type
_entity_poly.pdbx_seq_one_letter_code
_entity_poly.pdbx_strand_id
1 'polypeptide(L)' 'MPLCPPAAIHMRREGLLIDDRTCTGCNKCIAPCPVGALTMVPRAAAVA' A
#
# COMPACT_ATOMS: atom_id res chain seq x y z
N MET A 1 4.87 4.82 -9.86
CA MET A 1 4.69 5.84 -8.82
C MET A 1 5.91 5.80 -7.91
N PRO A 2 6.73 6.85 -7.81
CA PRO A 2 8.02 6.79 -7.10
C PRO A 2 7.89 6.62 -5.57
N LEU A 3 6.66 6.68 -5.04
CA LEU A 3 6.36 6.59 -3.61
C LEU A 3 6.64 5.20 -3.00
N CYS A 4 6.63 4.15 -3.82
CA CYS A 4 6.81 2.78 -3.37
C CYS A 4 8.11 2.21 -3.99
N PRO A 5 9.20 2.05 -3.21
CA PRO A 5 10.45 1.49 -3.71
C PRO A 5 10.33 0.12 -4.41
N PRO A 6 9.53 -0.83 -3.90
CA PRO A 6 9.29 -2.11 -4.60
C PRO A 6 8.25 -2.01 -5.73
N ALA A 7 7.76 -0.80 -6.04
CA ALA A 7 6.70 -0.56 -7.01
C ALA A 7 5.39 -1.32 -6.74
N ALA A 8 5.11 -1.68 -5.48
CA ALA A 8 3.92 -2.44 -5.07
C ALA A 8 2.59 -1.67 -5.18
N ILE A 9 2.62 -0.38 -5.53
CA ILE A 9 1.42 0.47 -5.63
C ILE A 9 1.15 0.80 -7.08
N HIS A 10 -0.07 0.47 -7.52
CA HIS A 10 -0.52 0.66 -8.88
C HIS A 10 -1.79 1.52 -8.92
N MET A 11 -1.75 2.63 -9.65
CA MET A 11 -2.95 3.40 -9.94
C MET A 11 -3.70 2.74 -11.09
N ARG A 12 -5.01 2.52 -10.92
CA ARG A 12 -5.94 2.02 -11.93
C ARG A 12 -7.15 2.94 -12.03
N ARG A 13 -7.99 2.72 -13.03
CA ARG A 13 -9.25 3.46 -13.19
C ARG A 13 -10.22 3.20 -12.03
N GLU A 14 -10.17 2.00 -11.46
CA GLU A 14 -11.07 1.59 -10.38
C GLU A 14 -10.57 2.00 -8.99
N GLY A 15 -9.31 2.43 -8.86
CA GLY A 15 -8.73 2.85 -7.61
C GLY A 15 -7.24 2.56 -7.49
N LEU A 16 -6.74 2.60 -6.25
CA LEU A 16 -5.38 2.25 -5.91
C LEU A 16 -5.30 0.77 -5.54
N LEU A 17 -4.45 0.02 -6.24
CA LEU A 17 -4.20 -1.39 -5.96
C LEU A 17 -2.81 -1.55 -5.33
N ILE A 18 -2.73 -2.31 -4.24
CA ILE A 18 -1.49 -2.63 -3.54
C ILE A 18 -1.21 -4.13 -3.72
N ASP A 19 -0.03 -4.47 -4.23
CA ASP A 19 0.44 -5.85 -4.31
C ASP A 19 1.02 -6.27 -2.95
N ASP A 20 0.26 -7.04 -2.19
CA ASP A 20 0.66 -7.56 -0.87
C ASP A 20 1.87 -8.49 -0.91
N ARG A 21 2.23 -9.05 -2.07
CA ARG A 21 3.40 -9.93 -2.20
C ARG A 21 4.70 -9.14 -2.21
N THR A 22 4.66 -7.93 -2.77
CA THR A 22 5.83 -7.04 -2.91
C THR A 22 5.80 -5.88 -1.91
N CYS A 23 4.65 -5.58 -1.31
CA CYS A 23 4.52 -4.62 -0.23
C CYS A 23 5.30 -5.07 1.00
N THR A 24 6.22 -4.23 1.47
CA THR A 24 7.07 -4.52 2.63
C THR A 24 6.54 -3.91 3.94
N GLY A 25 5.43 -3.17 3.89
CA GLY A 25 4.91 -2.44 5.06
C GLY A 25 5.80 -1.26 5.50
N CYS A 26 6.56 -0.64 4.58
CA CYS A 26 7.45 0.47 4.90
C CYS A 26 6.78 1.83 5.16
N ASN A 27 5.45 1.91 5.04
CA ASN A 27 4.61 3.08 5.31
C ASN A 27 4.89 4.36 4.50
N LYS A 28 5.82 4.33 3.54
CA LYS A 28 6.19 5.49 2.72
C LYS A 28 5.05 6.08 1.88
N CYS A 29 4.02 5.28 1.60
CA CYS A 29 2.85 5.72 0.82
C CYS A 29 1.81 6.50 1.63
N ILE A 30 1.85 6.43 2.97
CA ILE A 30 0.82 7.04 3.85
C ILE A 30 1.07 8.53 4.01
N ALA A 31 2.26 8.91 4.47
CA ALA A 31 2.64 10.30 4.74
C ALA A 31 2.41 11.28 3.57
N PRO A 32 2.72 10.92 2.30
CA PRO A 32 2.52 11.85 1.18
C PRO A 32 1.06 11.94 0.69
N CYS A 33 0.13 11.14 1.21
CA CYS A 33 -1.26 11.16 0.76
C CYS A 33 -2.03 12.34 1.40
N PRO A 34 -2.36 13.40 0.65
CA PRO A 34 -2.96 14.61 1.24
C PRO A 34 -4.39 14.39 1.76
N VAL A 35 -5.05 13.34 1.26
CA VAL A 35 -6.43 12.99 1.63
C VAL A 35 -6.52 11.84 2.63
N GLY A 36 -5.39 11.28 3.07
CA GLY A 36 -5.38 10.18 4.04
C GLY A 36 -6.07 8.91 3.57
N ALA A 37 -6.01 8.59 2.28
CA ALA A 37 -6.73 7.44 1.69
C ALA A 37 -6.19 6.06 2.11
N LEU A 38 -5.04 6.00 2.79
CA LEU A 38 -4.33 4.78 3.14
C LEU A 38 -4.11 4.67 4.64
N THR A 39 -4.27 3.46 5.17
CA THR A 39 -3.99 3.12 6.58
C THR A 39 -3.33 1.75 6.63
N MET A 40 -2.42 1.56 7.59
CA MET A 40 -1.85 0.25 7.88
C MET A 40 -2.76 -0.53 8.81
N VAL A 41 -3.03 -1.77 8.42
CA VAL A 41 -3.67 -2.75 9.29
C VAL A 41 -2.68 -3.86 9.59
N PRO A 42 -2.73 -4.47 10.78
CA PRO A 42 -2.01 -5.72 11.02
C PRO A 42 -2.40 -6.71 9.93
N ARG A 43 -1.41 -7.35 9.32
CA ARG A 43 -1.70 -8.47 8.43
C ARG A 43 -2.43 -9.49 9.30
N ALA A 44 -3.70 -9.77 8.98
CA ALA A 44 -4.42 -10.84 9.64
C ALA A 44 -3.53 -12.08 9.49
N ALA A 45 -2.97 -12.53 10.61
CA ALA A 45 -2.30 -13.82 10.65
C ALA A 45 -3.34 -14.77 10.08
N ALA A 46 -3.06 -15.38 8.93
CA ALA A 46 -3.96 -16.32 8.29
C ALA A 46 -4.42 -17.26 9.41
N VAL A 47 -5.71 -17.19 9.75
CA VAL A 47 -6.28 -18.10 10.74
C VAL A 47 -6.02 -19.48 10.17
N ALA A 48 -5.18 -20.22 10.88
CA ALA A 48 -4.77 -21.57 10.53
C ALA A 48 -5.96 -22.52 10.55
#